data_AF-W4LEB0-F1
#
_entry.id   AF-W4LEB0-F1
#
_cell.length_a   1.000
_cell.length_b   1.000
_cell.length_c   1.000
_cell.angle_alpha   90.00
_cell.angle_beta   90.00
_cell.angle_gamma   90.00
#
_symmetry.space_group_name_H-M   'P 1'
#
loop_
_entity.id
_entity.type
_entity.pdbx_description
1 polymer ?
#
loop_
_entity_poly.entity_id
_entity_poly.type
_entity_poly.pdbx_seq_one_letter_code
_entity_poly.pdbx_strand_id
1 'polypeptide(L)'
;MTPSQADLEGPMSEAIAKYYQGAGVPADERIQLFRLAWDMVGDWFGMRQQLYESEVPADLANAMANDYRTYDRQAAVSQVRKFLDTATS
;
A
#
# COMPACT_ATOMS: atom_id res chain seq x y z
N MET A 1 8.97 7.57 19.45
CA MET A 1 8.61 8.61 20.42
C MET A 1 8.93 9.95 19.78
N THR A 2 7.91 10.70 19.37
CA THR A 2 8.03 11.97 18.64
C THR A 2 7.62 13.10 19.59
N PRO A 3 8.35 14.23 19.66
CA PRO A 3 8.02 15.35 20.55
C PRO A 3 6.56 15.82 20.37
N SER A 4 5.96 16.31 21.45
CA SER A 4 4.63 16.92 21.44
C SER A 4 4.70 18.41 21.14
N GLN A 5 3.57 19.04 20.84
CA GLN A 5 3.48 20.50 20.64
C GLN A 5 4.03 21.28 21.85
N ALA A 6 3.75 20.80 23.07
CA ALA A 6 4.24 21.44 24.29
C ALA A 6 5.76 21.36 24.42
N ASP A 7 6.41 20.33 23.86
CA ASP A 7 7.86 20.22 23.85
C ASP A 7 8.48 21.21 22.85
N LEU A 8 7.80 21.46 21.74
CA LEU A 8 8.21 22.42 20.70
C LEU A 8 8.14 23.87 21.17
N GLU A 9 7.22 24.19 22.09
CA GLU A 9 7.07 25.51 22.70
C GLU A 9 7.77 25.62 24.06
N GLY A 10 8.31 24.50 24.55
CA GLY A 10 8.91 24.37 25.86
C GLY A 10 10.39 24.79 25.93
N PRO A 11 11.02 24.62 27.10
CA PRO A 11 12.43 25.01 27.32
C PRO A 11 13.43 24.22 26.46
N MET A 12 13.02 23.13 25.82
CA MET A 12 13.85 22.29 24.95
C MET A 12 13.68 22.61 23.46
N SER A 13 12.89 23.62 23.11
CA SER A 13 12.52 23.97 21.73
C SER A 13 13.73 24.15 20.81
N GLU A 14 14.77 24.85 21.25
CA GLU A 14 16.01 25.04 20.48
C GLU A 14 16.75 23.72 20.22
N ALA A 15 16.82 22.85 21.23
CA ALA A 15 17.46 21.54 21.07
C ALA A 15 16.65 20.67 20.11
N ILE A 16 15.32 20.72 20.19
CA ILE A 16 14.44 20.00 19.25
C ILE A 16 14.64 20.54 17.84
N ALA A 17 14.63 21.86 17.64
CA ALA A 17 14.90 22.49 16.35
C ALA A 17 16.23 22.02 15.73
N LYS A 18 17.27 21.88 16.55
CA LYS A 18 18.61 21.46 16.11
C LYS A 18 18.72 19.97 15.79
N TYR A 19 18.13 19.10 16.63
CA TYR A 19 18.36 17.66 16.54
C TYR A 19 17.25 16.90 15.80
N TYR A 20 16.04 17.47 15.69
CA TYR A 20 14.94 16.87 14.96
C TYR A 20 14.80 17.33 13.51
N GLN A 21 15.69 18.18 12.99
CA GLN A 21 15.72 18.54 11.56
C GLN A 21 16.00 17.32 10.65
N GLY A 22 15.54 17.38 9.41
CA GLY A 22 15.87 16.41 8.34
C GLY A 22 17.03 16.87 7.46
N ALA A 23 17.35 16.09 6.42
CA ALA A 23 18.44 16.40 5.48
C ALA A 23 18.25 17.71 4.68
N GLY A 24 17.04 18.28 4.70
CA GLY A 24 16.71 19.57 4.09
C GLY A 24 15.35 20.10 4.53
N VAL A 25 14.87 19.67 5.71
CA VAL A 25 13.52 19.94 6.21
C VAL A 25 13.64 20.39 7.67
N PRO A 26 12.97 21.47 8.08
CA PRO A 26 13.01 21.92 9.47
C PRO A 26 12.36 20.90 10.42
N ALA A 27 12.69 20.99 11.71
CA ALA A 27 12.32 19.98 12.69
C ALA A 27 10.81 19.84 12.88
N ASP A 28 10.07 20.94 12.82
CA ASP A 28 8.61 20.99 12.91
C ASP A 28 7.93 20.20 11.78
N GLU A 29 8.31 20.45 10.53
CA GLU A 29 7.80 19.73 9.35
C GLU A 29 8.14 18.24 9.43
N ARG A 30 9.38 17.90 9.82
CA ARG A 30 9.78 16.50 10.01
C ARG A 30 8.96 15.84 11.13
N ILE A 31 8.76 16.51 12.26
CA ILE A 31 7.99 15.96 13.39
C ILE A 31 6.54 15.73 12.99
N GLN A 32 5.90 16.66 12.26
CA GLN A 32 4.55 16.49 11.74
C GLN A 32 4.44 15.29 10.79
N LEU A 33 5.37 15.17 9.83
CA LEU A 33 5.38 14.07 8.88
C LEU A 33 5.51 12.71 9.59
N PHE A 34 6.41 12.60 10.55
CA PHE A 34 6.61 11.35 11.31
C PHE A 34 5.45 11.05 12.26
N ARG A 35 4.73 12.07 12.75
CA ARG A 35 3.49 11.88 13.51
C ARG A 35 2.41 11.26 12.63
N LEU A 36 2.20 11.82 11.44
CA LEU A 36 1.25 11.29 10.45
C LEU A 36 1.62 9.86 10.04
N ALA A 37 2.89 9.61 9.73
CA ALA A 37 3.36 8.28 9.38
C ALA A 37 3.09 7.29 10.53
N TRP A 38 3.38 7.67 11.77
CA TRP A 38 3.10 6.85 12.95
C TRP A 38 1.60 6.57 13.13
N ASP A 39 0.74 7.55 12.92
CA ASP A 39 -0.71 7.35 12.98
C ASP A 39 -1.19 6.39 11.87
N MET A 40 -0.50 6.35 10.72
CA MET A 40 -0.83 5.46 9.60
C MET A 40 -0.30 4.03 9.76
N VAL A 41 0.85 3.81 10.41
CA VAL A 41 1.49 2.46 10.50
C VAL A 41 1.58 1.90 11.91
N GLY A 42 1.65 2.77 12.92
CA GLY A 42 1.91 2.42 14.32
C GLY A 42 0.66 2.41 15.20
N ASP A 43 -0.42 3.06 14.77
CA ASP A 43 -1.70 2.98 15.46
C ASP A 43 -2.55 1.78 14.99
N TRP A 44 -3.42 1.29 15.88
CA TRP A 44 -4.37 0.19 15.66
C TRP A 44 -5.27 0.43 14.42
N PHE A 45 -5.41 1.67 13.96
CA PHE A 45 -6.12 2.03 12.73
C PHE A 45 -5.38 1.57 11.46
N GLY A 46 -4.06 1.77 11.39
CA GLY A 46 -3.22 1.30 10.29
C GLY A 46 -3.16 -0.22 10.18
N MET A 47 -3.06 -0.89 11.33
CA MET A 47 -3.06 -2.36 11.37
C MET A 47 -4.39 -2.98 10.91
N ARG A 48 -5.53 -2.29 11.08
CA ARG A 48 -6.82 -2.76 10.56
C ARG A 48 -6.88 -2.70 9.03
N GLN A 49 -6.35 -1.65 8.41
CA GLN A 49 -6.24 -1.58 6.94
C GLN A 49 -5.37 -2.72 6.38
N GLN A 50 -4.25 -3.01 7.04
CA GLN A 50 -3.41 -4.14 6.66
C GLN A 50 -4.12 -5.49 6.81
N LEU A 51 -4.93 -5.69 7.86
CA LEU A 51 -5.77 -6.89 8.00
C LEU A 51 -6.86 -6.97 6.93
N TYR A 52 -7.47 -5.86 6.53
CA TYR A 52 -8.44 -5.86 5.43
C TYR A 52 -7.79 -6.33 4.13
N GLU A 53 -6.61 -5.84 3.80
CA GLU A 53 -5.91 -6.21 2.56
C GLU A 53 -5.31 -7.63 2.60
N SER A 54 -4.94 -8.15 3.77
CA SER A 54 -4.31 -9.49 3.89
C SER A 54 -5.30 -10.65 3.80
N GLU A 55 -6.59 -10.42 4.09
CA GLU A 55 -7.63 -11.45 4.04
C GLU A 55 -8.39 -11.49 2.68
N VAL A 56 -8.30 -10.41 1.90
CA VAL A 56 -8.78 -10.31 0.51
C VAL A 56 -8.17 -11.31 -0.49
N PRO A 57 -6.91 -11.80 -0.36
CA PRO A 57 -6.30 -12.75 -1.29
C PRO A 57 -7.04 -14.09 -1.37
N ALA A 58 -7.67 -14.53 -0.27
CA ALA A 58 -8.44 -15.77 -0.26
C ALA A 58 -9.70 -15.68 -1.13
N ASP A 59 -10.35 -14.51 -1.17
CA ASP A 59 -11.51 -14.26 -2.02
C ASP A 59 -11.09 -14.06 -3.48
N LEU A 60 -9.99 -13.33 -3.73
CA LEU A 60 -9.42 -13.15 -5.06
C LEU A 60 -9.01 -14.46 -5.73
N ALA A 61 -8.38 -15.38 -4.99
CA ALA A 61 -7.99 -16.68 -5.54
C ALA A 61 -9.21 -17.50 -6.01
N ASN A 62 -10.30 -17.47 -5.25
CA ASN A 62 -11.55 -18.14 -5.62
C ASN A 62 -12.25 -17.45 -6.78
N ALA A 63 -12.30 -16.12 -6.80
CA ALA A 63 -12.85 -15.32 -7.89
C ALA A 63 -12.08 -15.60 -9.20
N MET A 64 -10.75 -15.56 -9.18
CA MET A 64 -9.91 -15.89 -10.33
C MET A 64 -10.10 -17.33 -10.83
N ALA A 65 -10.24 -18.29 -9.91
CA ALA A 65 -10.50 -19.68 -10.27
C ALA A 65 -11.89 -19.85 -10.92
N ASN A 66 -12.90 -19.12 -10.43
CA ASN A 66 -14.25 -19.14 -11.00
C ASN A 66 -14.30 -18.46 -12.38
N ASP A 67 -13.63 -17.33 -12.54
CA ASP A 67 -13.47 -16.65 -13.82
C ASP A 67 -12.79 -17.57 -14.82
N TYR A 68 -11.69 -18.24 -14.44
CA TYR A 68 -11.05 -19.23 -15.29
C TYR A 68 -12.07 -20.31 -15.72
N ARG A 69 -12.84 -20.88 -14.80
CA ARG A 69 -13.78 -21.97 -15.14
C ARG A 69 -14.95 -21.53 -16.01
N THR A 70 -15.46 -20.32 -15.82
CA THR A 70 -16.70 -19.86 -16.45
C THR A 70 -16.48 -19.03 -17.70
N TYR A 71 -15.27 -18.48 -17.89
CA TYR A 71 -14.96 -17.65 -19.04
C TYR A 71 -15.07 -18.43 -20.36
N ASP A 72 -15.91 -17.93 -21.27
CA ASP A 72 -16.09 -18.52 -22.60
C ASP A 72 -14.86 -18.27 -23.47
N ARG A 73 -14.16 -19.37 -23.78
CA ARG A 73 -12.95 -19.37 -24.61
C ARG A 73 -13.22 -19.82 -26.04
N GLN A 74 -14.47 -20.08 -26.41
CA GLN A 74 -14.80 -20.66 -27.72
C GLN A 74 -14.27 -19.80 -28.86
N ALA A 75 -14.38 -18.48 -28.76
CA ALA A 75 -13.84 -17.56 -29.75
C ALA A 75 -12.31 -17.70 -29.90
N ALA A 76 -11.56 -17.67 -28.80
CA ALA A 76 -10.11 -17.82 -28.80
C ALA A 76 -9.67 -19.19 -29.34
N VAL A 77 -10.31 -20.27 -28.87
CA VAL A 77 -10.06 -21.64 -29.34
C VAL A 77 -10.34 -21.78 -30.83
N SER A 78 -11.41 -21.14 -31.34
CA SER A 78 -11.75 -21.19 -32.76
C SER A 78 -10.70 -20.52 -33.65
N GLN A 79 -10.09 -19.42 -33.19
CA GLN A 79 -9.04 -18.72 -33.92
C GLN A 79 -7.76 -19.57 -33.98
N VAL A 80 -7.37 -20.17 -32.86
CA VAL A 80 -6.22 -21.08 -32.81
C VAL A 80 -6.42 -22.27 -33.75
N ARG A 81 -7.62 -22.87 -33.77
CA ARG A 81 -7.93 -23.98 -34.70
C ARG A 81 -7.80 -23.57 -36.17
N LYS A 82 -8.40 -22.44 -36.56
CA LYS A 82 -8.28 -21.92 -37.94
C LYS A 82 -6.83 -21.70 -38.35
N PHE A 83 -6.00 -21.19 -37.45
CA PHE A 83 -4.58 -20.98 -37.72
C PHE A 83 -3.85 -22.31 -37.93
N LEU A 84 -4.08 -23.31 -37.08
CA LEU A 84 -3.48 -24.64 -37.21
C LEU A 84 -3.91 -25.37 -38.48
N ASP A 85 -5.18 -25.26 -38.87
CA ASP A 85 -5.69 -25.86 -40.10
C ASP A 85 -5.07 -25.23 -41.35
N THR A 86 -4.83 -23.92 -41.32
CA THR A 86 -4.15 -23.19 -42.41
C THR A 86 -2.67 -23.56 -42.53
N ALA A 87 -2.01 -23.92 -41.42
CA ALA A 87 -0.60 -24.31 -41.41
C ALA A 87 -0.36 -25.76 -41.86
N THR A 88 -1.42 -26.57 -41.98
CA THR A 88 -1.35 -28.00 -42.31
C THR A 88 -1.83 -28.31 -43.74
N SER A 89 -2.31 -27.30 -44.49
CA SER A 89 -2.56 -27.35 -45.95
C SER A 89 -1.43 -26.69 -46.72
#